data_AF-A0A7C3WVS7-F1
#
_entry.id   AF-A0A7C3WVS7-F1
#
_cell.length_a   1.000
_cell.length_b   1.000
_cell.length_c   1.000
_cell.angle_alpha   90.00
_cell.angle_beta   90.00
_cell.angle_gamma   90.00
#
_symmetry.space_group_name_H-M   'P 1'
#
loop_
_entity.id
_entity.type
_entity.pdbx_description
1 polymer ?
#
loop_
_entity_poly.entity_id
_entity_poly.type
_entity_poly.pdbx_seq_one_letter_code
_entity_poly.pdbx_strand_id
1 'polypeptide(L)'
;MAIKVGINGFGRIGRTVFKLLVKNADFEVVGINDITDAKTLAHLLKYDSTFGVFNAEVKATENSIIVNGKEYKVTAIKDPSQLPWRDLGATVVVESTGIFTKKDDCLKHVSAGAKKVLLTVPPKDEVDAIIVMGVNDETLKPTDVVVSNASCTTNCLAPVAKVLHKNFGIVRGFMTTVHAYTNDQRVLDMPHKDLRRARAAANAIIPTTTGAARAVGKVLPELKGKLDGFAMRVPVIDGSVVDLVAELEKKVTKEDINRAIKEAAETYLKGILAYTEDPIVSCDVIGNPNSSIFDAQSTMVMGDNFVKVVSWYDNEFGYSNRCVDLLKLMAK
;
A
#
# COMPACT_ATOMS: atom_id res chain seq x y z
N MET A 1 -11.61 -8.10 22.48
CA MET A 1 -11.75 -6.63 22.58
C MET A 1 -11.39 -6.03 21.23
N ALA A 2 -12.04 -4.93 20.82
CA ALA A 2 -11.69 -4.26 19.57
C ALA A 2 -10.26 -3.71 19.61
N ILE A 3 -9.58 -3.73 18.47
CA ILE A 3 -8.24 -3.19 18.30
C ILE A 3 -8.35 -1.67 18.25
N LYS A 4 -7.74 -0.98 19.22
CA LYS A 4 -7.78 0.48 19.32
C LYS A 4 -6.71 1.11 18.43
N VAL A 5 -7.14 1.84 17.40
CA VAL A 5 -6.27 2.38 16.35
C VAL A 5 -6.23 3.91 16.40
N GLY A 6 -5.03 4.47 16.53
CA GLY A 6 -4.77 5.88 16.22
C GLY A 6 -4.34 6.05 14.77
N ILE A 7 -4.70 7.16 14.11
CA ILE A 7 -4.28 7.46 12.74
C ILE A 7 -3.46 8.75 12.75
N ASN A 8 -2.19 8.66 12.35
CA ASN A 8 -1.33 9.82 12.12
C ASN A 8 -1.18 10.07 10.62
N GLY A 9 -1.52 11.28 10.17
CA GLY A 9 -1.69 11.61 8.77
C GLY A 9 -3.06 11.15 8.26
N PHE A 10 -3.94 12.09 7.94
CA PHE A 10 -5.27 11.88 7.38
C PHE A 10 -5.32 12.26 5.90
N GLY A 11 -4.23 11.91 5.20
CA GLY A 11 -4.10 11.95 3.74
C GLY A 11 -4.90 10.86 3.05
N ARG A 12 -4.59 10.57 1.78
CA ARG A 12 -5.33 9.59 0.97
C ARG A 12 -5.38 8.20 1.61
N ILE A 13 -4.22 7.65 2.01
CA ILE A 13 -4.15 6.35 2.70
C ILE A 13 -4.86 6.38 4.06
N GLY A 14 -4.59 7.40 4.90
CA GLY A 14 -5.21 7.53 6.22
C GLY A 14 -6.74 7.57 6.18
N ARG A 15 -7.31 8.32 5.23
CA ARG A 15 -8.77 8.37 5.02
C ARG A 15 -9.34 7.05 4.52
N THR A 16 -8.67 6.39 3.58
CA THR A 16 -9.13 5.09 3.07
C THR A 16 -9.07 4.01 4.14
N VAL A 17 -8.00 3.95 4.93
CA VAL A 17 -7.89 3.06 6.10
C VAL A 17 -9.00 3.38 7.10
N PHE A 18 -9.24 4.65 7.43
CA PHE A 18 -10.35 5.03 8.31
C PHE A 18 -11.70 4.52 7.81
N LYS A 19 -12.03 4.73 6.52
CA LYS A 19 -13.28 4.25 5.91
C LYS A 19 -13.45 2.73 6.02
N LEU A 20 -12.36 1.96 5.99
CA LEU A 20 -12.36 0.51 6.17
C LEU A 20 -12.53 0.13 7.65
N LEU A 21 -11.81 0.80 8.56
CA LEU A 21 -11.85 0.52 9.99
C LEU A 21 -13.24 0.78 10.60
N VAL A 22 -13.90 1.89 10.26
CA VAL A 22 -15.22 2.23 10.83
C VAL A 22 -16.36 1.30 10.39
N LYS A 23 -16.14 0.49 9.35
CA LYS A 23 -17.07 -0.54 8.87
C LYS A 23 -16.82 -1.91 9.50
N ASN A 24 -15.77 -2.06 10.31
CA ASN A 24 -15.33 -3.33 10.84
C ASN A 24 -15.34 -3.31 12.38
N ALA A 25 -16.22 -4.13 12.97
CA ALA A 25 -16.41 -4.20 14.41
C ALA A 25 -15.18 -4.71 15.20
N ASP A 26 -14.19 -5.31 14.52
CA ASP A 26 -12.91 -5.69 15.13
C ASP A 26 -12.07 -4.48 15.55
N PHE A 27 -12.40 -3.27 15.07
CA PHE A 27 -11.61 -2.06 15.24
C PHE A 27 -12.36 -0.93 15.91
N GLU A 28 -11.60 -0.13 16.66
CA GLU A 28 -12.05 1.14 17.23
C GLU A 28 -11.03 2.22 16.87
N VAL A 29 -11.40 3.16 16.01
CA VAL A 29 -10.57 4.35 15.79
C VAL A 29 -10.73 5.27 17.01
N VAL A 30 -9.63 5.53 17.70
CA VAL A 30 -9.62 6.32 18.96
C VAL A 30 -9.18 7.76 18.77
N GLY A 31 -8.53 8.09 17.65
CA GLY A 31 -8.15 9.47 17.35
C GLY A 31 -7.45 9.62 16.00
N ILE A 32 -7.50 10.84 15.48
CA ILE A 32 -6.92 11.25 14.21
C ILE A 32 -5.98 12.43 14.46
N ASN A 33 -4.81 12.43 13.83
CA ASN A 33 -3.91 13.57 13.80
C ASN A 33 -3.57 13.95 12.35
N ASP A 34 -3.72 15.23 12.00
CA ASP A 34 -3.22 15.82 10.76
C ASP A 34 -3.01 17.33 10.98
N ILE A 35 -2.10 17.95 10.22
CA ILE A 35 -1.75 19.37 10.39
C ILE A 35 -2.73 20.25 9.60
N THR A 36 -4.02 20.09 9.92
CA THR A 36 -5.14 20.86 9.36
C THR A 36 -6.37 20.76 10.27
N ASP A 37 -7.38 21.61 10.06
CA ASP A 37 -8.60 21.64 10.87
C ASP A 37 -9.58 20.49 10.58
N ALA A 38 -10.43 20.16 11.56
CA ALA A 38 -11.39 19.06 11.48
C ALA A 38 -12.45 19.24 10.38
N LYS A 39 -12.83 20.48 10.05
CA LYS A 39 -13.82 20.76 8.99
C LYS A 39 -13.24 20.42 7.62
N THR A 40 -11.99 20.77 7.36
CA THR A 40 -11.26 20.39 6.14
C THR A 40 -11.13 18.87 6.03
N LEU A 41 -10.73 18.18 7.11
CA LEU A 41 -10.61 16.72 7.12
C LEU A 41 -11.96 16.02 6.88
N ALA A 42 -13.03 16.49 7.52
CA ALA A 42 -14.38 15.95 7.32
C ALA A 42 -14.84 16.10 5.87
N HIS A 43 -14.56 17.25 5.24
CA HIS A 43 -14.87 17.48 3.84
C HIS A 43 -14.13 16.48 2.93
N LEU A 44 -12.81 16.34 3.10
CA LEU A 44 -11.98 15.41 2.31
C LEU A 44 -12.26 13.93 2.61
N LEU A 45 -12.85 13.62 3.76
CA LEU A 45 -13.35 12.29 4.07
C LEU A 45 -14.65 12.00 3.31
N LYS A 46 -15.55 12.98 3.25
CA LYS A 46 -16.86 12.86 2.59
C LYS A 46 -16.75 12.84 1.06
N TYR A 47 -15.90 13.66 0.48
CA TYR A 47 -15.78 13.84 -0.97
C TYR A 47 -14.38 13.45 -1.45
N ASP A 48 -14.31 12.47 -2.34
CA ASP A 48 -13.06 11.98 -2.93
C ASP A 48 -13.20 11.86 -4.45
N SER A 49 -12.24 12.40 -5.22
CA SER A 49 -12.30 12.37 -6.69
C SER A 49 -12.09 10.99 -7.30
N THR A 50 -11.47 10.06 -6.56
CA THR A 50 -11.20 8.69 -7.02
C THR A 50 -12.31 7.75 -6.59
N PHE A 51 -12.70 7.81 -5.31
CA PHE A 51 -13.66 6.88 -4.71
C PHE A 51 -15.09 7.45 -4.58
N GLY A 52 -15.31 8.67 -5.07
CA GLY A 52 -16.60 9.35 -5.00
C GLY A 52 -17.00 9.79 -3.59
N VAL A 53 -18.31 9.93 -3.40
CA VAL A 53 -18.88 10.38 -2.12
C VAL A 53 -18.93 9.23 -1.14
N PHE A 54 -18.34 9.40 0.05
CA PHE A 54 -18.42 8.40 1.10
C PHE A 54 -19.88 8.23 1.57
N ASN A 55 -20.38 7.00 1.50
CA ASN A 55 -21.75 6.65 1.92
C ASN A 55 -21.86 6.55 3.45
N ALA A 56 -21.72 7.70 4.11
CA ALA A 56 -21.93 7.90 5.54
C ALA A 56 -22.35 9.36 5.78
N GLU A 57 -23.05 9.62 6.87
CA GLU A 57 -23.22 10.98 7.36
C GLU A 57 -21.88 11.44 7.95
N VAL A 58 -21.35 12.57 7.46
CA VAL A 58 -20.08 13.13 7.94
C VAL A 58 -20.30 14.59 8.32
N LYS A 59 -20.00 14.93 9.57
CA LYS A 59 -20.05 16.28 10.14
C LYS A 59 -18.71 16.60 10.81
N ALA A 60 -18.46 17.88 11.05
CA ALA A 60 -17.32 18.34 11.84
C ALA A 60 -17.80 19.18 13.02
N THR A 61 -17.07 19.08 14.12
CA THR A 61 -17.07 20.09 15.20
C THR A 61 -15.79 20.92 15.07
N GLU A 62 -15.49 21.74 16.07
CA GLU A 62 -14.20 22.45 16.13
C GLU A 62 -13.01 21.48 16.18
N ASN A 63 -13.14 20.39 16.94
CA ASN A 63 -12.02 19.49 17.29
C ASN A 63 -12.28 18.01 16.96
N SER A 64 -13.34 17.69 16.21
CA SER A 64 -13.72 16.31 15.91
C SER A 64 -14.39 16.16 14.55
N ILE A 65 -14.35 14.93 14.03
CA ILE A 65 -15.19 14.47 12.92
C ILE A 65 -16.27 13.57 13.50
N ILE A 66 -17.52 13.71 13.06
CA ILE A 66 -18.62 12.83 13.41
C ILE A 66 -18.98 12.01 12.18
N VAL A 67 -18.96 10.67 12.29
CA VAL A 67 -19.35 9.74 11.21
C VAL A 67 -20.45 8.83 11.71
N ASN A 68 -21.62 8.86 11.06
CA ASN A 68 -22.81 8.11 11.47
C ASN A 68 -23.13 8.26 12.97
N GLY A 69 -23.07 9.49 13.48
CA GLY A 69 -23.33 9.82 14.88
C GLY A 69 -22.19 9.51 15.86
N LYS A 70 -21.11 8.82 15.44
CA LYS A 70 -19.94 8.56 16.29
C LYS A 70 -18.90 9.66 16.12
N GLU A 71 -18.43 10.22 17.23
CA GLU A 71 -17.42 11.28 17.27
C GLU A 71 -15.99 10.71 17.32
N TYR A 72 -15.08 11.34 16.57
CA TYR A 72 -13.66 11.00 16.50
C TYR A 72 -12.83 12.27 16.70
N LYS A 73 -12.04 12.29 17.78
CA LYS A 73 -11.19 13.44 18.13
C LYS A 73 -10.12 13.67 17.05
N VAL A 74 -9.96 14.92 16.66
CA VAL A 74 -8.92 15.40 15.76
C VAL A 74 -7.90 16.21 16.54
N THR A 75 -6.63 16.03 16.21
CA THR A 75 -5.51 16.83 16.72
C THR A 75 -4.65 17.33 15.57
N ALA A 76 -3.91 18.41 15.80
CA ALA A 76 -2.99 19.01 14.84
C ALA A 76 -1.59 19.18 15.45
N ILE A 77 -1.03 18.08 15.93
CA ILE A 77 0.25 18.02 16.65
C ILE A 77 1.34 17.54 15.69
N LYS A 78 2.41 18.34 15.58
CA LYS A 78 3.54 18.08 14.67
C LYS A 78 4.51 17.00 15.16
N ASP A 79 4.75 16.96 16.47
CA ASP A 79 5.69 16.02 17.07
C ASP A 79 4.97 14.77 17.56
N PRO A 80 5.24 13.58 16.99
CA PRO A 80 4.52 12.38 17.37
C PRO A 80 4.65 11.97 18.84
N SER A 81 5.69 12.41 19.55
CA SER A 81 5.84 12.08 20.98
C SER A 81 4.92 12.88 21.90
N GLN A 82 4.28 13.94 21.38
CA GLN A 82 3.32 14.78 22.11
C GLN A 82 1.86 14.35 21.86
N LEU A 83 1.64 13.34 21.02
CA LEU A 83 0.30 12.87 20.69
C LEU A 83 -0.34 12.18 21.90
N PRO A 84 -1.65 12.38 22.16
CA PRO A 84 -2.31 11.88 23.36
C PRO A 84 -2.70 10.39 23.24
N TRP A 85 -1.83 9.54 22.67
CA TRP A 85 -2.16 8.13 22.42
C TRP A 85 -2.45 7.33 23.69
N ARG A 86 -1.74 7.63 24.79
CA ARG A 86 -2.01 7.07 26.11
C ARG A 86 -3.42 7.37 26.58
N ASP A 87 -3.83 8.63 26.51
CA ASP A 87 -5.14 9.09 27.00
C ASP A 87 -6.28 8.56 26.13
N LEU A 88 -6.03 8.45 24.82
CA LEU A 88 -6.97 7.87 23.86
C LEU A 88 -7.00 6.33 23.89
N GLY A 89 -6.03 5.70 24.56
CA GLY A 89 -5.92 4.25 24.66
C GLY A 89 -5.55 3.55 23.34
N ALA A 90 -4.82 4.21 22.44
CA ALA A 90 -4.40 3.61 21.18
C ALA A 90 -3.45 2.43 21.44
N THR A 91 -3.78 1.26 20.91
CA THR A 91 -2.91 0.07 20.99
C THR A 91 -1.96 -0.01 19.80
N VAL A 92 -2.40 0.45 18.63
CA VAL A 92 -1.60 0.52 17.42
C VAL A 92 -1.85 1.87 16.74
N VAL A 93 -0.81 2.43 16.13
CA VAL A 93 -0.92 3.66 15.32
C VAL A 93 -0.64 3.35 13.86
N VAL A 94 -1.50 3.81 12.97
CA VAL A 94 -1.23 3.88 11.53
C VAL A 94 -0.47 5.16 11.25
N GLU A 95 0.82 5.03 10.93
CA GLU A 95 1.69 6.13 10.51
C GLU A 95 1.61 6.27 8.98
N SER A 96 0.77 7.21 8.55
CA SER A 96 0.45 7.47 7.14
C SER A 96 0.71 8.90 6.68
N THR A 97 1.58 9.63 7.40
CA THR A 97 2.06 10.96 6.97
C THR A 97 3.03 10.88 5.80
N GLY A 98 3.77 9.78 5.67
CA GLY A 98 4.90 9.65 4.74
C GLY A 98 6.14 10.49 5.14
N ILE A 99 6.12 11.14 6.30
CA ILE A 99 7.20 11.97 6.83
C ILE A 99 8.06 11.14 7.79
N PHE A 100 7.40 10.54 8.79
CA PHE A 100 8.04 9.70 9.83
C PHE A 100 8.29 8.30 9.27
N THR A 101 9.45 8.15 8.64
CA THR A 101 9.78 6.97 7.82
C THR A 101 10.96 6.18 8.36
N LYS A 102 11.44 6.56 9.54
CA LYS A 102 12.53 5.92 10.27
C LYS A 102 11.99 5.20 11.49
N LYS A 103 12.70 4.17 11.96
CA LYS A 103 12.33 3.46 13.20
C LYS A 103 12.22 4.41 14.39
N ASP A 104 13.21 5.27 14.60
CA ASP A 104 13.24 6.22 15.73
C ASP A 104 12.09 7.23 15.67
N ASP A 105 11.71 7.66 14.47
CA ASP A 105 10.56 8.54 14.28
C ASP A 105 9.25 7.83 14.66
N CYS A 106 9.11 6.56 14.29
CA CYS A 106 7.94 5.75 14.64
C CYS A 106 7.86 5.49 16.15
N LEU A 107 8.99 5.24 16.82
CA LEU A 107 9.05 5.00 18.27
C LEU A 107 8.59 6.20 19.12
N LYS A 108 8.50 7.39 18.54
CA LYS A 108 7.85 8.54 19.19
C LYS A 108 6.37 8.26 19.50
N HIS A 109 5.65 7.53 18.64
CA HIS A 109 4.27 7.10 18.92
C HIS A 109 4.19 6.16 20.12
N VAL A 110 5.17 5.28 20.28
CA VAL A 110 5.26 4.35 21.41
C VAL A 110 5.52 5.12 22.70
N SER A 111 6.41 6.11 22.65
CA SER A 111 6.68 7.02 23.77
C SER A 111 5.43 7.81 24.19
N ALA A 112 4.59 8.17 23.23
CA ALA A 112 3.29 8.81 23.42
C ALA A 112 2.17 7.86 23.95
N GLY A 113 2.43 6.56 24.05
CA GLY A 113 1.55 5.57 24.69
C GLY A 113 0.96 4.50 23.78
N ALA A 114 1.25 4.50 22.47
CA ALA A 114 0.91 3.38 21.60
C ALA A 114 1.76 2.14 21.93
N LYS A 115 1.29 0.93 21.59
CA LYS A 115 2.09 -0.30 21.76
C LYS A 115 2.83 -0.71 20.51
N LYS A 116 2.23 -0.51 19.33
CA LYS A 116 2.79 -0.83 18.02
C LYS A 116 2.54 0.28 17.01
N VAL A 117 3.30 0.29 15.93
CA VAL A 117 3.19 1.25 14.82
C VAL A 117 3.20 0.49 13.50
N LEU A 118 2.16 0.73 12.70
CA LEU A 118 2.08 0.32 11.31
C LEU A 118 2.52 1.48 10.41
N LEU A 119 3.67 1.34 9.76
CA LEU A 119 4.18 2.30 8.79
C LEU A 119 3.63 2.00 7.39
N THR A 120 2.99 2.99 6.76
CA THR A 120 2.34 2.81 5.44
C THR A 120 3.22 3.21 4.25
N VAL A 121 4.54 3.14 4.42
CA VAL A 121 5.54 3.35 3.36
C VAL A 121 6.77 2.47 3.60
N PRO A 122 7.62 2.23 2.59
CA PRO A 122 8.91 1.61 2.80
C PRO A 122 9.77 2.45 3.75
N PRO A 123 10.40 1.85 4.77
CA PRO A 123 11.21 2.59 5.72
C PRO A 123 12.52 3.05 5.07
N LYS A 124 13.05 4.19 5.54
CA LYS A 124 14.35 4.71 5.09
C LYS A 124 15.52 3.95 5.73
N ASP A 125 15.30 3.36 6.89
CA ASP A 125 16.24 2.55 7.66
C ASP A 125 15.63 1.18 7.99
N GLU A 126 16.33 0.40 8.80
CA GLU A 126 15.85 -0.89 9.27
C GLU A 126 14.77 -0.71 10.34
N VAL A 127 13.65 -1.40 10.16
CA VAL A 127 12.54 -1.51 11.14
C VAL A 127 12.39 -2.98 11.55
N ASP A 128 11.53 -3.27 12.51
CA ASP A 128 11.42 -4.64 13.06
C ASP A 128 11.00 -5.66 12.01
N ALA A 129 10.02 -5.29 11.16
CA ALA A 129 9.58 -6.13 10.05
C ALA A 129 9.06 -5.31 8.87
N ILE A 130 9.26 -5.83 7.66
CA ILE A 130 8.53 -5.41 6.45
C ILE A 130 7.67 -6.59 6.03
N ILE A 131 6.36 -6.40 6.04
CA ILE A 131 5.39 -7.46 5.79
C ILE A 131 4.60 -7.16 4.53
N VAL A 132 4.45 -8.18 3.68
CA VAL A 132 3.47 -8.24 2.60
C VAL A 132 2.55 -9.42 2.88
N MET A 133 1.27 -9.13 3.10
CA MET A 133 0.26 -10.15 3.38
C MET A 133 0.16 -11.19 2.25
N GLY A 134 0.08 -12.48 2.61
CA GLY A 134 0.12 -13.62 1.70
C GLY A 134 1.52 -14.02 1.24
N VAL A 135 2.55 -13.21 1.53
CA VAL A 135 3.91 -13.43 1.06
C VAL A 135 4.82 -13.89 2.18
N ASN A 136 4.95 -13.10 3.24
CA ASN A 136 5.83 -13.36 4.38
C ASN A 136 5.18 -12.99 5.73
N ASP A 137 3.86 -12.89 5.78
CA ASP A 137 3.12 -12.50 6.98
C ASP A 137 3.30 -13.48 8.16
N GLU A 138 3.65 -14.73 7.87
CA GLU A 138 4.05 -15.73 8.87
C GLU A 138 5.35 -15.38 9.61
N THR A 139 6.16 -14.46 9.08
CA THR A 139 7.43 -14.04 9.68
C THR A 139 7.27 -12.97 10.76
N LEU A 140 6.07 -12.36 10.87
CA LEU A 140 5.78 -11.34 11.85
C LEU A 140 5.85 -11.93 13.28
N LYS A 141 6.63 -11.30 14.14
CA LYS A 141 6.78 -11.72 15.54
C LYS A 141 5.90 -10.88 16.45
N PRO A 142 5.39 -11.45 17.57
CA PRO A 142 4.64 -10.67 18.57
C PRO A 142 5.43 -9.49 19.14
N THR A 143 6.77 -9.60 19.17
CA THR A 143 7.71 -8.58 19.63
C THR A 143 7.96 -7.45 18.64
N ASP A 144 7.53 -7.57 17.38
CA ASP A 144 7.73 -6.53 16.39
C ASP A 144 6.82 -5.33 16.70
N VAL A 145 7.45 -4.17 16.91
CA VAL A 145 6.79 -2.95 17.36
C VAL A 145 6.53 -2.02 16.18
N VAL A 146 7.55 -1.78 15.35
CA VAL A 146 7.49 -0.95 14.15
C VAL A 146 7.50 -1.83 12.92
N VAL A 147 6.34 -1.97 12.28
CA VAL A 147 6.15 -2.84 11.12
C VAL A 147 5.79 -1.99 9.91
N SER A 148 6.48 -2.17 8.79
CA SER A 148 6.14 -1.54 7.52
C SER A 148 5.28 -2.46 6.67
N ASN A 149 4.21 -1.90 6.10
CA ASN A 149 3.39 -2.57 5.08
C ASN A 149 4.02 -2.47 3.66
N ALA A 150 5.33 -2.23 3.57
CA ALA A 150 6.04 -1.96 2.31
C ALA A 150 5.38 -0.82 1.50
N SER A 151 5.28 -0.97 0.17
CA SER A 151 4.55 -0.06 -0.72
C SER A 151 3.45 -0.79 -1.49
N CYS A 152 2.52 -0.03 -2.08
CA CYS A 152 1.50 -0.56 -2.99
C CYS A 152 2.10 -1.39 -4.13
N THR A 153 3.14 -0.89 -4.82
CA THR A 153 3.84 -1.63 -5.88
C THR A 153 4.51 -2.92 -5.36
N THR A 154 5.06 -2.92 -4.14
CA THR A 154 5.66 -4.14 -3.56
C THR A 154 4.58 -5.16 -3.24
N ASN A 155 3.45 -4.72 -2.69
CA ASN A 155 2.28 -5.57 -2.43
C ASN A 155 1.68 -6.14 -3.72
N CYS A 156 1.78 -5.43 -4.85
CA CYS A 156 1.38 -5.94 -6.16
C CYS A 156 2.38 -6.98 -6.71
N LEU A 157 3.68 -6.64 -6.72
CA LEU A 157 4.71 -7.47 -7.36
C LEU A 157 5.02 -8.74 -6.56
N ALA A 158 5.10 -8.67 -5.23
CA ALA A 158 5.61 -9.78 -4.42
C ALA A 158 4.75 -11.07 -4.49
N PRO A 159 3.40 -11.03 -4.49
CA PRO A 159 2.58 -12.23 -4.70
C PRO A 159 2.84 -12.90 -6.06
N VAL A 160 2.93 -12.12 -7.14
CA VAL A 160 3.25 -12.64 -8.49
C VAL A 160 4.65 -13.25 -8.50
N ALA A 161 5.65 -12.55 -7.94
CA ALA A 161 7.01 -13.02 -7.86
C ALA A 161 7.13 -14.32 -7.03
N LYS A 162 6.38 -14.44 -5.92
CA LYS A 162 6.31 -15.65 -5.09
C LYS A 162 5.81 -16.84 -5.90
N VAL A 163 4.73 -16.67 -6.67
CA VAL A 163 4.18 -17.76 -7.50
C VAL A 163 5.15 -18.16 -8.60
N LEU A 164 5.70 -17.19 -9.34
CA LEU A 164 6.65 -17.46 -10.42
C LEU A 164 7.92 -18.14 -9.89
N HIS A 165 8.49 -17.64 -8.80
CA HIS A 165 9.71 -18.19 -8.23
C HIS A 165 9.50 -19.60 -7.70
N LYS A 166 8.43 -19.83 -6.92
CA LYS A 166 8.11 -21.15 -6.37
C LYS A 166 7.92 -22.22 -7.45
N ASN A 167 7.27 -21.88 -8.56
CA ASN A 167 6.94 -22.84 -9.62
C ASN A 167 8.07 -23.01 -10.64
N PHE A 168 8.75 -21.92 -11.01
CA PHE A 168 9.62 -21.89 -12.19
C PHE A 168 11.03 -21.36 -11.92
N GLY A 169 11.30 -20.82 -10.73
CA GLY A 169 12.60 -20.27 -10.33
C GLY A 169 12.94 -18.99 -11.09
N ILE A 170 12.77 -17.82 -10.48
CA ILE A 170 13.29 -16.56 -11.06
C ILE A 170 14.82 -16.55 -10.95
N VAL A 171 15.51 -16.38 -12.08
CA VAL A 171 16.96 -16.15 -12.17
C VAL A 171 17.27 -14.68 -11.95
N ARG A 172 16.64 -13.81 -12.76
CA ARG A 172 16.76 -12.35 -12.72
C ARG A 172 15.57 -11.70 -13.43
N GLY A 173 15.29 -10.45 -13.13
CA GLY A 173 14.24 -9.71 -13.82
C GLY A 173 14.28 -8.20 -13.58
N PHE A 174 13.65 -7.49 -14.51
CA PHE A 174 13.38 -6.06 -14.38
C PHE A 174 11.89 -5.81 -14.30
N MET A 175 11.53 -4.86 -13.45
CA MET A 175 10.16 -4.38 -13.31
C MET A 175 10.06 -2.93 -13.76
N THR A 176 9.05 -2.64 -14.57
CA THR A 176 8.58 -1.27 -14.81
C THR A 176 7.20 -1.15 -14.19
N THR A 177 6.97 -0.15 -13.35
CA THR A 177 5.60 0.19 -12.95
C THR A 177 5.14 1.44 -13.70
N VAL A 178 4.03 1.31 -14.43
CA VAL A 178 3.30 2.46 -14.95
C VAL A 178 2.30 2.82 -13.86
N HIS A 179 2.57 3.91 -13.18
CA HIS A 179 1.92 4.24 -11.92
C HIS A 179 1.12 5.53 -12.06
N ALA A 180 -0.10 5.52 -11.52
CA ALA A 180 -0.86 6.74 -11.27
C ALA A 180 0.01 7.80 -10.59
N TYR A 181 -0.19 9.08 -10.92
CA TYR A 181 0.51 10.12 -10.19
C TYR A 181 0.04 10.13 -8.73
N THR A 182 0.89 10.67 -7.87
CA THR A 182 0.62 10.86 -6.46
C THR A 182 0.81 12.33 -6.11
N ASN A 183 0.48 12.73 -4.89
CA ASN A 183 0.72 14.10 -4.41
C ASN A 183 2.21 14.51 -4.37
N ASP A 184 3.14 13.57 -4.60
CA ASP A 184 4.56 13.85 -4.73
C ASP A 184 4.92 14.45 -6.11
N GLN A 185 4.12 14.20 -7.15
CA GLN A 185 4.26 14.87 -8.45
C GLN A 185 3.57 16.24 -8.40
N ARG A 186 4.09 17.21 -9.15
CA ARG A 186 3.58 18.58 -9.12
C ARG A 186 2.49 18.81 -10.16
N VAL A 187 1.46 19.59 -9.79
CA VAL A 187 0.40 19.99 -10.74
C VAL A 187 0.98 20.85 -11.87
N LEU A 188 1.84 21.79 -11.51
CA LEU A 188 2.59 22.66 -12.42
C LEU A 188 4.09 22.61 -12.07
N ASP A 189 4.92 23.17 -12.93
CA ASP A 189 6.37 23.18 -12.73
C ASP A 189 6.74 23.88 -11.40
N MET A 190 7.26 23.12 -10.42
CA MET A 190 7.58 23.61 -9.07
C MET A 190 8.82 22.92 -8.48
N PRO A 191 9.56 23.56 -7.53
CA PRO A 191 10.75 22.97 -6.91
C PRO A 191 10.51 21.56 -6.34
N HIS A 192 11.42 20.65 -6.69
CA HIS A 192 11.46 19.29 -6.20
C HIS A 192 12.89 18.72 -6.32
N LYS A 193 13.29 17.83 -5.40
CA LYS A 193 14.65 17.23 -5.38
C LYS A 193 14.94 16.33 -6.61
N ASP A 194 13.91 15.69 -7.13
CA ASP A 194 13.91 15.00 -8.42
C ASP A 194 13.34 15.96 -9.47
N LEU A 195 14.19 16.46 -10.36
CA LEU A 195 13.83 17.44 -11.40
C LEU A 195 12.78 16.93 -12.39
N ARG A 196 12.62 15.61 -12.53
CA ARG A 196 11.54 15.06 -13.37
C ARG A 196 10.19 15.19 -12.69
N ARG A 197 10.13 14.95 -11.37
CA ARG A 197 8.92 15.16 -10.55
C ARG A 197 8.59 16.63 -10.33
N ALA A 198 9.51 17.54 -10.63
CA ALA A 198 9.28 18.97 -10.62
C ALA A 198 8.35 19.44 -11.76
N ARG A 199 8.10 18.61 -12.78
CA ARG A 199 7.32 18.98 -13.97
C ARG A 199 5.83 18.69 -13.81
N ALA A 200 4.99 19.43 -14.54
CA ALA A 200 3.53 19.28 -14.55
C ALA A 200 3.08 17.83 -14.84
N ALA A 201 2.46 17.19 -13.84
CA ALA A 201 2.13 15.77 -13.82
C ALA A 201 1.03 15.37 -14.83
N ALA A 202 0.05 16.24 -15.04
CA ALA A 202 -1.11 15.95 -15.89
C ALA A 202 -0.80 15.99 -17.40
N ASN A 203 0.45 16.29 -17.79
CA ASN A 203 0.85 16.45 -19.20
C ASN A 203 2.13 15.67 -19.55
N ALA A 204 2.56 14.72 -18.71
CA ALA A 204 3.83 14.04 -18.91
C ALA A 204 3.81 12.58 -18.44
N ILE A 205 4.59 11.76 -19.12
CA ILE A 205 5.09 10.49 -18.58
C ILE A 205 6.40 10.83 -17.86
N ILE A 206 6.49 10.58 -16.56
CA ILE A 206 7.63 10.99 -15.72
C ILE A 206 8.40 9.75 -15.25
N PRO A 207 9.56 9.43 -15.86
CA PRO A 207 10.40 8.34 -15.39
C PRO A 207 11.03 8.68 -14.03
N THR A 208 10.97 7.77 -13.07
CA THR A 208 11.51 7.99 -11.73
C THR A 208 11.97 6.67 -11.09
N THR A 209 12.80 6.78 -10.05
CA THR A 209 13.29 5.64 -9.29
C THR A 209 12.17 5.04 -8.43
N THR A 210 12.19 3.72 -8.27
CA THR A 210 11.38 2.99 -7.28
C THR A 210 12.23 1.97 -6.55
N GLY A 211 11.96 1.78 -5.25
CA GLY A 211 12.57 0.72 -4.46
C GLY A 211 11.77 -0.59 -4.45
N ALA A 212 10.61 -0.64 -5.11
CA ALA A 212 9.64 -1.72 -4.92
C ALA A 212 10.17 -3.09 -5.36
N ALA A 213 10.82 -3.19 -6.53
CA ALA A 213 11.43 -4.46 -6.98
C ALA A 213 12.51 -4.95 -6.02
N ARG A 214 13.37 -4.04 -5.54
CA ARG A 214 14.41 -4.35 -4.55
C ARG A 214 13.81 -4.77 -3.20
N ALA A 215 12.67 -4.19 -2.82
CA ALA A 215 11.97 -4.52 -1.59
C ALA A 215 11.37 -5.95 -1.61
N VAL A 216 11.09 -6.51 -2.78
CA VAL A 216 10.71 -7.94 -2.90
C VAL A 216 11.78 -8.84 -2.29
N GLY A 217 13.06 -8.53 -2.51
CA GLY A 217 14.18 -9.29 -1.92
C GLY A 217 14.28 -9.20 -0.38
N LYS A 218 13.51 -8.30 0.27
CA LYS A 218 13.40 -8.23 1.73
C LYS A 218 12.29 -9.15 2.27
N VAL A 219 11.23 -9.37 1.50
CA VAL A 219 10.09 -10.22 1.87
C VAL A 219 10.17 -11.64 1.29
N LEU A 220 10.96 -11.82 0.23
CA LEU A 220 11.32 -13.09 -0.39
C LEU A 220 12.86 -13.13 -0.50
N PRO A 221 13.57 -13.56 0.56
CA PRO A 221 15.04 -13.52 0.62
C PRO A 221 15.73 -14.24 -0.54
N GLU A 222 15.12 -15.27 -1.10
CA GLU A 222 15.58 -16.04 -2.27
C GLU A 222 15.57 -15.22 -3.59
N LEU A 223 14.88 -14.07 -3.59
CA LEU A 223 14.88 -13.08 -4.68
C LEU A 223 15.79 -11.88 -4.42
N LYS A 224 16.55 -11.87 -3.32
CA LYS A 224 17.47 -10.78 -2.99
C LYS A 224 18.51 -10.59 -4.10
N GLY A 225 18.52 -9.39 -4.69
CA GLY A 225 19.41 -9.02 -5.78
C GLY A 225 19.02 -9.54 -7.17
N LYS A 226 17.90 -10.28 -7.28
CA LYS A 226 17.42 -10.82 -8.56
C LYS A 226 16.47 -9.88 -9.30
N LEU A 227 15.79 -8.98 -8.58
CA LEU A 227 14.81 -8.05 -9.14
C LEU A 227 15.22 -6.59 -8.91
N ASP A 228 15.19 -5.80 -9.98
CA ASP A 228 15.34 -4.35 -9.92
C ASP A 228 14.33 -3.67 -10.87
N GLY A 229 14.23 -2.35 -10.86
CA GLY A 229 13.25 -1.68 -11.70
C GLY A 229 13.16 -0.17 -11.55
N PHE A 230 12.29 0.42 -12.35
CA PHE A 230 11.96 1.84 -12.29
C PHE A 230 10.45 2.06 -12.43
N ALA A 231 10.01 3.30 -12.29
CA ALA A 231 8.61 3.69 -12.43
C ALA A 231 8.45 4.75 -13.52
N MET A 232 7.29 4.75 -14.17
CA MET A 232 6.80 5.84 -15.00
C MET A 232 5.53 6.37 -14.37
N ARG A 233 5.50 7.65 -13.96
CA ARG A 233 4.26 8.30 -13.53
C ARG A 233 3.49 8.76 -14.75
N VAL A 234 2.21 8.45 -14.83
CA VAL A 234 1.35 8.81 -15.96
C VAL A 234 0.11 9.58 -15.48
N PRO A 235 -0.56 10.37 -16.34
CA PRO A 235 -1.69 11.21 -15.98
C PRO A 235 -2.99 10.42 -15.77
N VAL A 236 -2.95 9.44 -14.86
CA VAL A 236 -4.11 8.68 -14.37
C VAL A 236 -4.24 8.86 -12.86
N ILE A 237 -5.48 8.91 -12.35
CA ILE A 237 -5.79 9.29 -10.97
C ILE A 237 -5.57 8.16 -9.96
N ASP A 238 -5.78 6.91 -10.38
CA ASP A 238 -5.54 5.66 -9.65
C ASP A 238 -5.60 4.51 -10.66
N GLY A 239 -5.31 3.29 -10.22
CA GLY A 239 -5.19 2.12 -11.10
C GLY A 239 -3.82 2.10 -11.77
N SER A 240 -2.87 1.46 -11.09
CA SER A 240 -1.49 1.30 -11.56
C SER A 240 -1.26 -0.12 -12.08
N VAL A 241 -0.13 -0.31 -12.75
CA VAL A 241 0.27 -1.62 -13.27
C VAL A 241 1.76 -1.87 -13.05
N VAL A 242 2.08 -3.14 -12.77
CA VAL A 242 3.42 -3.70 -12.77
C VAL A 242 3.59 -4.50 -14.05
N ASP A 243 4.67 -4.22 -14.76
CA ASP A 243 5.21 -5.01 -15.86
C ASP A 243 6.51 -5.67 -15.38
N LEU A 244 6.51 -6.99 -15.25
CA LEU A 244 7.68 -7.78 -14.86
C LEU A 244 8.19 -8.57 -16.06
N VAL A 245 9.43 -8.32 -16.45
CA VAL A 245 10.19 -9.14 -17.40
C VAL A 245 11.21 -9.96 -16.63
N ALA A 246 11.16 -11.28 -16.74
CA ALA A 246 12.01 -12.16 -15.96
C ALA A 246 12.54 -13.36 -16.76
N GLU A 247 13.76 -13.77 -16.46
CA GLU A 247 14.33 -15.04 -16.88
C GLU A 247 14.05 -16.09 -15.80
N LEU A 248 13.50 -17.23 -16.21
CA LEU A 248 13.15 -18.35 -15.34
C LEU A 248 14.14 -19.51 -15.50
N GLU A 249 14.28 -20.34 -14.48
CA GLU A 249 15.13 -21.54 -14.51
C GLU A 249 14.49 -22.65 -15.36
N LYS A 250 13.15 -22.78 -15.27
CA LYS A 250 12.39 -23.78 -16.02
C LYS A 250 11.90 -23.24 -17.36
N LYS A 251 11.81 -24.16 -18.33
CA LYS A 251 11.07 -23.91 -19.58
C LYS A 251 9.57 -23.85 -19.29
N VAL A 252 8.87 -22.91 -19.91
CA VAL A 252 7.44 -22.64 -19.66
C VAL A 252 6.71 -22.23 -20.93
N THR A 253 5.40 -22.46 -20.97
CA THR A 253 4.50 -21.79 -21.91
C THR A 253 3.68 -20.70 -21.24
N LYS A 254 2.95 -19.91 -22.03
CA LYS A 254 1.98 -18.92 -21.50
C LYS A 254 0.94 -19.59 -20.59
N GLU A 255 0.47 -20.77 -20.99
CA GLU A 255 -0.54 -21.55 -20.28
C GLU A 255 -0.02 -22.05 -18.92
N ASP A 256 1.27 -22.43 -18.85
CA ASP A 256 1.89 -22.84 -17.58
C ASP A 256 1.90 -21.69 -16.58
N ILE A 257 2.31 -20.48 -17.01
CA ILE A 257 2.32 -19.28 -16.18
C ILE A 257 0.90 -18.94 -15.70
N ASN A 258 -0.04 -18.85 -16.64
CA ASN A 258 -1.41 -18.46 -16.33
C ASN A 258 -2.09 -19.46 -15.38
N ARG A 259 -1.88 -20.77 -15.59
CA ARG A 259 -2.42 -21.83 -14.71
C ARG A 259 -1.87 -21.71 -13.29
N ALA A 260 -0.55 -21.54 -13.13
CA ALA A 260 0.06 -21.42 -11.81
C ALA A 260 -0.43 -20.18 -11.04
N ILE A 261 -0.60 -19.06 -11.74
CA ILE A 261 -1.12 -17.84 -11.14
C ILE A 261 -2.59 -17.98 -10.78
N LYS A 262 -3.42 -18.53 -11.67
CA LYS A 262 -4.84 -18.77 -11.41
C LYS A 262 -5.05 -19.66 -10.20
N GLU A 263 -4.31 -20.78 -10.11
CA GLU A 263 -4.35 -21.67 -8.95
C GLU A 263 -4.03 -20.92 -7.66
N ALA A 264 -2.97 -20.10 -7.65
CA ALA A 264 -2.59 -19.31 -6.49
C ALA A 264 -3.68 -18.30 -6.09
N ALA A 265 -4.24 -17.58 -7.07
CA ALA A 265 -5.29 -16.58 -6.87
C ALA A 265 -6.59 -17.19 -6.33
N GLU A 266 -6.94 -18.41 -6.76
CA GLU A 266 -8.17 -19.09 -6.36
C GLU A 266 -8.01 -19.86 -5.02
N THR A 267 -6.78 -20.09 -4.57
CA THR A 267 -6.47 -20.89 -3.37
C THR A 267 -5.72 -20.08 -2.31
N TYR A 268 -4.40 -20.24 -2.19
CA TYR A 268 -3.59 -19.79 -1.05
C TYR A 268 -3.24 -18.29 -1.08
N LEU A 269 -3.55 -17.57 -2.16
CA LEU A 269 -3.45 -16.10 -2.25
C LEU A 269 -4.81 -15.44 -2.49
N LYS A 270 -5.93 -16.15 -2.27
CA LYS A 270 -7.27 -15.60 -2.44
C LYS A 270 -7.49 -14.35 -1.58
N GLY A 271 -7.93 -13.25 -2.21
CA GLY A 271 -8.11 -11.95 -1.56
C GLY A 271 -6.85 -11.07 -1.52
N ILE A 272 -5.69 -11.63 -1.91
CA ILE A 272 -4.43 -10.91 -2.10
C ILE A 272 -4.11 -10.79 -3.59
N LEU A 273 -4.16 -11.90 -4.30
CA LEU A 273 -3.95 -12.02 -5.74
C LEU A 273 -5.26 -12.41 -6.42
N ALA A 274 -5.68 -11.61 -7.38
CA ALA A 274 -6.76 -11.93 -8.31
C ALA A 274 -6.18 -12.29 -9.69
N TYR A 275 -6.97 -12.98 -10.50
CA TYR A 275 -6.63 -13.36 -11.87
C TYR A 275 -7.80 -12.94 -12.78
N THR A 276 -7.49 -12.30 -13.90
CA THR A 276 -8.50 -11.89 -14.88
C THR A 276 -8.12 -12.29 -16.30
N GLU A 277 -9.12 -12.74 -17.05
CA GLU A 277 -9.04 -12.97 -18.50
C GLU A 277 -9.81 -11.90 -19.28
N ASP A 278 -10.50 -10.99 -18.59
CA ASP A 278 -11.29 -9.92 -19.20
C ASP A 278 -10.38 -8.81 -19.75
N PRO A 279 -10.73 -8.19 -20.89
CA PRO A 279 -9.95 -7.10 -21.50
C PRO A 279 -10.19 -5.77 -20.78
N ILE A 280 -9.72 -5.67 -19.53
CA ILE A 280 -9.91 -4.51 -18.65
C ILE A 280 -8.83 -3.43 -18.85
N VAL A 281 -9.10 -2.23 -18.36
CA VAL A 281 -8.16 -1.10 -18.30
C VAL A 281 -7.99 -0.58 -16.87
N SER A 282 -7.10 0.40 -16.67
CA SER A 282 -6.70 0.84 -15.33
C SER A 282 -7.85 1.36 -14.45
N CYS A 283 -8.86 2.01 -15.03
CA CYS A 283 -10.00 2.50 -14.23
C CYS A 283 -10.89 1.38 -13.69
N ASP A 284 -10.88 0.20 -14.33
CA ASP A 284 -11.74 -0.92 -13.93
C ASP A 284 -11.26 -1.60 -12.65
N VAL A 285 -10.01 -1.35 -12.24
CA VAL A 285 -9.47 -1.88 -10.97
C VAL A 285 -9.66 -0.95 -9.79
N ILE A 286 -10.17 0.27 -10.00
CA ILE A 286 -10.37 1.24 -8.92
C ILE A 286 -11.43 0.72 -7.94
N GLY A 287 -11.10 0.72 -6.65
CA GLY A 287 -11.91 0.14 -5.58
C GLY A 287 -11.76 -1.38 -5.42
N ASN A 288 -10.88 -2.03 -6.20
CA ASN A 288 -10.59 -3.45 -6.01
C ASN A 288 -9.73 -3.67 -4.75
N PRO A 289 -10.13 -4.57 -3.82
CA PRO A 289 -9.43 -4.75 -2.56
C PRO A 289 -8.19 -5.66 -2.65
N ASN A 290 -7.94 -6.32 -3.77
CA ASN A 290 -6.77 -7.19 -3.94
C ASN A 290 -5.49 -6.36 -4.08
N SER A 291 -4.36 -6.92 -3.66
CA SER A 291 -3.05 -6.26 -3.82
C SER A 291 -2.54 -6.32 -5.25
N SER A 292 -2.93 -7.36 -5.98
CA SER A 292 -2.47 -7.68 -7.33
C SER A 292 -3.62 -8.33 -8.10
N ILE A 293 -3.84 -7.89 -9.33
CA ILE A 293 -4.83 -8.45 -10.25
C ILE A 293 -4.07 -8.82 -11.52
N PHE A 294 -3.78 -10.10 -11.71
CA PHE A 294 -2.96 -10.59 -12.79
C PHE A 294 -3.72 -10.57 -14.12
N ASP A 295 -3.10 -9.98 -15.15
CA ASP A 295 -3.67 -9.86 -16.50
C ASP A 295 -3.21 -11.03 -17.37
N ALA A 296 -4.10 -12.02 -17.56
CA ALA A 296 -3.78 -13.25 -18.27
C ALA A 296 -3.56 -13.05 -19.78
N GLN A 297 -4.17 -12.01 -20.35
CA GLN A 297 -4.04 -11.71 -21.78
C GLN A 297 -2.64 -11.18 -22.10
N SER A 298 -2.06 -10.43 -21.16
CA SER A 298 -0.76 -9.78 -21.29
C SER A 298 0.46 -10.69 -21.02
N THR A 299 0.25 -11.96 -20.65
CA THR A 299 1.35 -12.92 -20.48
C THR A 299 2.02 -13.21 -21.82
N MET A 300 3.35 -13.03 -21.86
CA MET A 300 4.20 -13.35 -23.01
C MET A 300 5.34 -14.26 -22.59
N VAL A 301 5.72 -15.17 -23.48
CA VAL A 301 6.92 -15.99 -23.37
C VAL A 301 7.74 -15.82 -24.64
N MET A 302 9.03 -15.55 -24.49
CA MET A 302 10.00 -15.42 -25.56
C MET A 302 11.08 -16.48 -25.37
N GLY A 303 11.32 -17.29 -26.41
CA GLY A 303 12.12 -18.50 -26.26
C GLY A 303 11.46 -19.48 -25.29
N ASP A 304 12.26 -20.16 -24.47
CA ASP A 304 11.75 -21.21 -23.59
C ASP A 304 11.48 -20.73 -22.16
N ASN A 305 12.12 -19.65 -21.70
CA ASN A 305 12.14 -19.29 -20.27
C ASN A 305 12.19 -17.78 -19.98
N PHE A 306 12.04 -16.91 -20.98
CA PHE A 306 12.02 -15.47 -20.80
C PHE A 306 10.59 -14.95 -20.87
N VAL A 307 10.06 -14.46 -19.75
CA VAL A 307 8.64 -14.14 -19.61
C VAL A 307 8.42 -12.65 -19.40
N LYS A 308 7.25 -12.18 -19.84
CA LYS A 308 6.69 -10.88 -19.47
C LYS A 308 5.30 -11.12 -18.87
N VAL A 309 5.05 -10.57 -17.70
CA VAL A 309 3.74 -10.62 -17.05
C VAL A 309 3.33 -9.25 -16.55
N VAL A 310 2.02 -9.02 -16.55
CA VAL A 310 1.43 -7.74 -16.18
C VAL A 310 0.44 -7.96 -15.03
N SER A 311 0.47 -7.07 -14.05
CA SER A 311 -0.53 -7.08 -12.97
C SER A 311 -0.95 -5.68 -12.58
N TRP A 312 -2.27 -5.48 -12.56
CA TRP A 312 -2.93 -4.27 -12.12
C TRP A 312 -3.02 -4.20 -10.60
N TYR A 313 -3.15 -2.99 -10.08
CA TYR A 313 -3.47 -2.73 -8.68
C TYR A 313 -4.05 -1.33 -8.51
N ASP A 314 -5.12 -1.22 -7.73
CA ASP A 314 -5.48 0.06 -7.13
C ASP A 314 -4.41 0.40 -6.08
N ASN A 315 -3.68 1.49 -6.31
CA ASN A 315 -2.51 1.81 -5.51
C ASN A 315 -2.86 2.38 -4.13
N GLU A 316 -4.14 2.57 -3.82
CA GLU A 316 -4.61 3.10 -2.55
C GLU A 316 -5.56 2.16 -1.83
N PHE A 317 -6.59 1.65 -2.50
CA PHE A 317 -7.62 0.81 -1.92
C PHE A 317 -7.09 -0.58 -1.59
N GLY A 318 -6.46 -1.26 -2.56
CA GLY A 318 -5.82 -2.56 -2.31
C GLY A 318 -4.77 -2.46 -1.19
N TYR A 319 -3.94 -1.42 -1.24
CA TYR A 319 -2.94 -1.15 -0.21
C TYR A 319 -3.54 -0.86 1.18
N SER A 320 -4.63 -0.08 1.25
CA SER A 320 -5.31 0.23 2.51
C SER A 320 -6.00 -0.99 3.11
N ASN A 321 -6.52 -1.90 2.29
CA ASN A 321 -7.01 -3.19 2.77
C ASN A 321 -5.86 -4.01 3.39
N ARG A 322 -4.66 -4.00 2.78
CA ARG A 322 -3.48 -4.64 3.39
C ARG A 322 -3.07 -4.02 4.71
N CYS A 323 -3.21 -2.70 4.87
CA CYS A 323 -3.01 -2.05 6.17
C CYS A 323 -3.97 -2.63 7.21
N VAL A 324 -5.26 -2.78 6.89
CA VAL A 324 -6.26 -3.34 7.81
C VAL A 324 -5.96 -4.81 8.15
N ASP A 325 -5.60 -5.63 7.16
CA ASP A 325 -5.22 -7.03 7.36
C ASP A 325 -4.00 -7.15 8.29
N LEU A 326 -2.98 -6.32 8.07
CA LEU A 326 -1.77 -6.31 8.88
C LEU A 326 -2.01 -5.77 10.29
N LEU A 327 -2.91 -4.78 10.48
CA LEU A 327 -3.34 -4.35 11.82
C LEU A 327 -3.96 -5.52 12.60
N LYS A 328 -4.80 -6.35 11.96
CA LYS A 328 -5.38 -7.54 12.62
C LYS A 328 -4.28 -8.52 13.03
N LEU A 329 -3.30 -8.74 12.15
CA LEU A 329 -2.20 -9.66 12.42
C LEU A 329 -1.29 -9.16 13.53
N MET A 330 -0.93 -7.87 13.53
CA MET A 330 -0.10 -7.24 14.56
C MET A 330 -0.74 -7.25 15.96
N ALA A 331 -2.07 -7.30 16.02
CA ALA A 331 -2.83 -7.32 17.27
C ALA A 331 -2.97 -8.71 17.91
N LYS A 332 -2.63 -9.79 17.18
CA LYS A 332 -2.51 -11.14 17.73
C LYS A 332 -1.23 -11.27 18.55
#